data_AF-A0A2H0QFL7-F1
#
_entry.id   AF-A0A2H0QFL7-F1
#
_cell.length_a   1.000
_cell.length_b   1.000
_cell.length_c   1.000
_cell.angle_alpha   90.00
_cell.angle_beta   90.00
_cell.angle_gamma   90.00
#
_symmetry.space_group_name_H-M   'P 1'
#
loop_
_entity.id
_entity.type
_entity.pdbx_description
1 polymer ?
#
loop_
_entity_poly.entity_id
_entity_poly.type
_entity_poly.pdbx_seq_one_letter_code
_entity_poly.pdbx_strand_id
1 'polypeptide(L)'
;QGVKLHTTIISMEEPEIMDIELRGNICQIMVKFVSEQINFIKNKAGEIIDGSKSHIEHVTDVWTFERNLKSKEPSWIIVGTQEA
;
A
#
# COMPACT_ATOMS: atom_id res chain seq x y z
N GLN A 1 -15.04 -20.99 -0.76
CA GLN A 1 -13.60 -21.36 -0.67
C GLN A 1 -12.98 -20.53 0.44
N GLY A 2 -12.08 -21.08 1.25
CA GLY A 2 -11.41 -20.34 2.33
C GLY A 2 -9.91 -20.34 2.07
N VAL A 3 -9.47 -19.39 1.25
CA VAL A 3 -8.05 -19.14 0.99
C VAL A 3 -7.63 -17.91 1.77
N LYS A 4 -6.38 -17.88 2.22
CA LYS A 4 -5.79 -16.74 2.95
C LYS A 4 -4.55 -16.27 2.23
N LEU A 5 -4.55 -14.98 1.86
CA LEU A 5 -3.34 -14.29 1.42
C LEU A 5 -2.45 -14.01 2.64
N HIS A 6 -1.17 -14.28 2.48
CA HIS A 6 -0.13 -13.89 3.42
C HIS A 6 0.85 -12.97 2.70
N THR A 7 1.09 -11.82 3.31
CA THR A 7 2.07 -10.83 2.86
C THR A 7 3.02 -10.54 4.01
N THR A 8 4.31 -10.65 3.75
CA THR A 8 5.36 -10.23 4.68
C THR A 8 6.18 -9.15 3.99
N ILE A 9 6.22 -7.95 4.57
CA ILE A 9 7.11 -6.88 4.12
C ILE A 9 8.49 -7.12 4.73
N ILE A 10 9.50 -7.29 3.87
CA ILE A 10 10.90 -7.51 4.26
C ILE A 10 11.59 -6.17 4.48
N SER A 11 11.49 -5.30 3.48
CA SER A 11 12.09 -3.97 3.49
C SER A 11 11.19 -2.98 2.75
N MET A 12 11.41 -1.70 2.99
CA MET A 12 10.72 -0.61 2.32
C MET A 12 11.71 0.53 2.15
N GLU A 13 11.75 1.12 0.95
CA GLU A 13 12.51 2.32 0.68
C GLU A 13 11.86 3.55 1.34
N GLU A 14 12.59 4.67 1.42
CA GLU A 14 12.00 5.91 1.90
C GLU A 14 10.84 6.33 0.97
N PRO A 15 9.62 6.57 1.50
CA PRO A 15 8.49 6.95 0.66
C PRO A 15 8.75 8.28 -0.05
N GLU A 16 8.37 8.36 -1.32
CA GLU A 16 8.59 9.54 -2.15
C GLU A 16 7.28 10.28 -2.38
N ILE A 17 7.22 11.58 -2.05
CA ILE A 17 6.10 12.42 -2.45
C ILE A 17 6.23 12.69 -3.96
N MET A 18 5.29 12.17 -4.74
CA MET A 18 5.26 12.34 -6.19
C MET A 18 4.60 13.65 -6.60
N ASP A 19 3.52 14.02 -5.91
CA ASP A 19 2.72 15.20 -6.26
C ASP A 19 1.92 15.71 -5.06
N ILE A 20 1.57 17.00 -5.11
CA ILE A 20 0.72 17.67 -4.13
C ILE A 20 -0.26 18.58 -4.87
N GLU A 21 -1.56 18.33 -4.67
CA GLU A 21 -2.63 19.15 -5.23
C GLU A 21 -3.49 19.79 -4.13
N LEU A 22 -3.80 21.08 -4.28
CA LEU A 22 -4.71 21.81 -3.40
C LEU A 22 -5.95 22.28 -4.17
N ARG A 23 -7.12 21.75 -3.81
CA ARG A 23 -8.43 22.15 -4.33
C ARG A 23 -9.25 22.82 -3.24
N GLY A 24 -9.20 24.14 -3.19
CA GLY A 24 -9.82 24.92 -2.11
C GLY A 24 -9.14 24.63 -0.78
N ASN A 25 -9.81 23.89 0.11
CA ASN A 25 -9.22 23.46 1.39
C ASN A 25 -8.83 21.98 1.41
N ILE A 26 -9.07 21.24 0.32
CA ILE A 26 -8.74 19.83 0.21
C ILE A 26 -7.33 19.72 -0.36
N CYS A 27 -6.41 19.21 0.45
CA CYS A 27 -5.05 18.88 0.04
C CYS A 27 -4.99 17.38 -0.26
N GLN A 28 -4.47 17.03 -1.44
CA GLN A 28 -4.16 15.67 -1.83
C GLN A 28 -2.65 15.53 -2.01
N ILE A 29 -2.08 14.45 -1.50
CA ILE A 29 -0.65 14.12 -1.64
C ILE A 29 -0.57 12.72 -2.23
N MET A 30 0.08 12.58 -3.38
CA MET A 30 0.44 11.28 -3.94
C MET A 30 1.81 10.86 -3.43
N VAL A 31 1.88 9.67 -2.83
CA VAL A 31 3.10 9.11 -2.26
C VAL A 31 3.37 7.75 -2.88
N LYS A 32 4.59 7.56 -3.37
CA LYS A 32 5.10 6.28 -3.86
C LYS A 32 5.74 5.50 -2.73
N PHE A 33 5.40 4.24 -2.61
CA PHE A 33 6.02 3.25 -1.74
C PHE A 33 6.67 2.19 -2.61
N VAL A 34 7.94 1.88 -2.33
CA VAL A 34 8.64 0.75 -2.94
C VAL A 34 9.01 -0.20 -1.81
N SER A 35 8.62 -1.46 -1.95
CA SER A 35 8.80 -2.46 -0.90
C SER A 35 9.23 -3.80 -1.47
N GLU A 36 10.00 -4.53 -0.66
CA GLU A 36 10.31 -5.93 -0.90
C GLU A 36 9.35 -6.78 -0.07
N GLN A 37 8.61 -7.67 -0.71
CA GLN A 37 7.57 -8.47 -0.07
C GLN A 37 7.68 -9.95 -0.42
N ILE A 38 7.19 -10.80 0.47
CA ILE A 38 6.91 -12.22 0.19
C ILE A 38 5.39 -12.40 0.23
N ASN A 39 4.82 -12.85 -0.90
CA ASN A 39 3.40 -13.12 -1.04
C ASN A 39 3.13 -14.60 -1.32
N PHE A 40 2.18 -15.19 -0.60
CA PHE A 40 1.69 -16.54 -0.89
C PHE A 40 0.26 -16.75 -0.38
N ILE A 41 -0.48 -17.63 -1.05
CA ILE A 41 -1.85 -17.99 -0.67
C ILE A 41 -1.86 -19.38 -0.06
N LYS A 42 -2.55 -19.53 1.08
CA LYS A 42 -2.79 -20.82 1.71
C LYS A 42 -4.24 -21.26 1.61
N ASN A 43 -4.45 -22.55 1.42
CA ASN A 43 -5.77 -23.18 1.59
C ASN A 43 -6.08 -23.43 3.08
N LYS A 44 -7.27 -23.99 3.39
CA LYS A 44 -7.67 -24.33 4.76
C LYS A 44 -6.81 -25.42 5.43
N ALA A 45 -6.17 -26.28 4.65
CA ALA A 45 -5.25 -27.30 5.15
C ALA A 45 -3.85 -26.71 5.49
N GLY A 46 -3.62 -25.42 5.19
CA GLY A 46 -2.36 -24.73 5.44
C GLY A 46 -1.33 -24.91 4.33
N GLU A 47 -1.69 -25.59 3.24
CA GLU A 47 -0.85 -25.80 2.07
C GLU A 47 -0.79 -24.51 1.25
N ILE A 48 0.41 -24.19 0.76
CA ILE A 48 0.60 -23.08 -0.18
C ILE A 48 0.06 -23.54 -1.54
N ILE A 49 -0.88 -22.78 -2.08
CA ILE A 49 -1.52 -23.06 -3.37
C ILE A 49 -1.15 -22.04 -4.45
N ASP A 50 -0.53 -20.92 -4.04
CA ASP A 50 -0.03 -19.88 -4.93
C ASP A 50 1.09 -19.08 -4.25
N GLY A 51 2.05 -18.59 -5.03
CA GLY A 51 3.25 -17.89 -4.56
C GLY A 51 4.28 -18.80 -3.86
N SER A 52 5.25 -18.18 -3.17
CA SER A 52 6.32 -18.87 -2.47
C SER A 52 6.73 -18.14 -1.21
N LYS A 53 7.22 -18.86 -0.20
CA LYS A 53 7.77 -18.27 1.04
C LYS A 53 9.18 -17.70 0.91
N SER A 54 9.85 -17.92 -0.22
CA SER A 54 11.25 -17.54 -0.42
C SER A 54 11.46 -16.65 -1.64
N HIS A 55 10.39 -16.33 -2.37
CA HIS A 55 10.47 -15.42 -3.50
C HIS A 55 10.22 -14.00 -3.00
N ILE A 56 11.19 -13.12 -3.23
CA ILE A 56 11.10 -11.70 -2.90
C ILE A 56 10.60 -10.96 -4.14
N GLU A 57 9.50 -10.25 -3.98
CA GLU A 57 8.87 -9.42 -4.99
C GLU A 57 9.14 -7.94 -4.67
N HIS A 58 9.48 -7.15 -5.69
CA HIS A 58 9.51 -5.69 -5.57
C HIS A 58 8.14 -5.15 -5.97
N VAL A 59 7.44 -4.55 -5.01
CA VAL A 59 6.11 -3.98 -5.20
C VAL A 59 6.19 -2.47 -5.09
N THR A 60 5.70 -1.78 -6.12
CA THR A 60 5.57 -0.33 -6.14
C THR A 60 4.10 0.06 -6.04
N ASP A 61 3.75 0.79 -4.99
CA ASP A 61 2.40 1.30 -4.75
C ASP A 61 2.40 2.83 -4.77
N VAL A 62 1.36 3.43 -5.32
CA VAL A 62 1.10 4.87 -5.23
C VAL A 62 -0.20 5.09 -4.49
N TRP A 63 -0.13 5.77 -3.35
CA TRP A 63 -1.30 6.11 -2.54
C TRP A 63 -1.57 7.60 -2.57
N THR A 64 -2.84 7.96 -2.74
CA THR A 64 -3.32 9.33 -2.64
C THR A 64 -3.94 9.55 -1.27
N PHE A 65 -3.28 10.38 -0.47
CA PHE A 65 -3.76 10.83 0.83
C PHE A 65 -4.52 12.14 0.67
N GLU A 66 -5.66 12.28 1.32
CA GLU A 66 -6.46 13.50 1.32
C GLU A 66 -6.66 14.03 2.73
N ARG A 67 -6.63 15.36 2.87
CA ARG A 67 -7.04 16.06 4.08
C ARG A 67 -7.68 17.40 3.76
N ASN A 68 -8.77 17.72 4.47
CA ASN A 68 -9.26 19.09 4.57
C ASN A 68 -8.40 19.89 5.56
N LEU A 69 -7.64 20.87 5.08
CA LEU A 69 -6.70 21.67 5.88
C LEU A 69 -7.39 22.56 6.93
N LYS A 70 -8.70 22.81 6.82
CA LYS A 70 -9.48 23.52 7.85
C LYS A 70 -10.04 22.59 8.93
N SER A 71 -9.94 21.27 8.74
CA SER A 71 -10.38 20.31 9.74
C SER A 71 -9.54 20.44 11.00
N LYS A 72 -10.22 20.42 12.16
CA LYS A 72 -9.55 20.30 13.47
C LYS A 72 -8.95 18.92 13.68
N GLU A 73 -9.50 17.91 13.01
CA GLU A 73 -8.95 16.54 13.05
C GLU A 73 -7.72 16.44 12.14
N PRO A 74 -6.56 16.01 12.66
CA PRO A 74 -5.31 16.01 11.92
C PRO A 74 -5.17 14.84 10.92
N SER A 75 -6.14 13.95 10.88
CA SER A 75 -6.09 12.71 10.11
C SER A 75 -6.08 12.94 8.60
N TRP A 76 -5.26 12.14 7.91
CA TRP A 76 -5.31 11.95 6.46
C TRP A 76 -6.08 10.67 6.16
N ILE A 77 -6.89 10.68 5.10
CA ILE A 77 -7.59 9.49 4.60
C ILE A 77 -6.98 9.05 3.27
N ILE A 78 -7.05 7.76 2.96
CA ILE A 78 -6.65 7.25 1.65
C ILE A 78 -7.85 7.34 0.71
N VAL A 79 -7.68 8.07 -0.39
CA VAL A 79 -8.73 8.25 -1.42
C VAL A 79 -8.39 7.57 -2.75
N GLY A 80 -7.17 7.07 -2.90
CA GLY A 80 -6.74 6.32 -4.07
C GLY A 80 -5.53 5.42 -3.77
N THR A 81 -5.50 4.26 -4.41
CA THR A 81 -4.39 3.31 -4.40
C THR A 81 -4.19 2.79 -5.81
N GLN A 82 -2.95 2.75 -6.29
CA GLN A 82 -2.58 2.17 -7.57
C GLN A 82 -1.30 1.35 -7.42
N GLU A 83 -1.32 0.13 -7.95
CA GLU A 83 -0.11 -0.66 -8.16
C GLU A 83 0.53 -0.18 -9.47
N ALA A 84 1.84 0.07 -9.45
CA ALA A 84 2.60 0.57 -10.60
C ALA A 84 3.24 -0.54 -11.42
#